data_AF-A0A1G8XTF7-F1
#
_entry.id   AF-A0A1G8XTF7-F1
#
_cell.length_a   1.000
_cell.length_b   1.000
_cell.length_c   1.000
_cell.angle_alpha   90.00
_cell.angle_beta   90.00
_cell.angle_gamma   90.00
#
_symmetry.space_group_name_H-M   'P 1'
#
loop_
_entity.id
_entity.type
_entity.pdbx_description
1 polymer ?
#
loop_
_entity_poly.entity_id
_entity_poly.type
_entity_poly.pdbx_seq_one_letter_code
_entity_poly.pdbx_strand_id
1 'polypeptide(L)'
;MKAEAIKFISEIVKPWETLNRQLSAAFSMNPAINDFITTANSLTVSIKHLPESILKLKPEDLSKESRPYEIISDLADSLKHGELRKPERECKLSVASMFERNSEAEVRFLRNRISIDHNNYGKIDFMECAMESAVFVAQKLDIRTNWNPQIFNNTGEFSNEIKVHATRQHQVAWTGMSFEIVQLNSDGKYENVDLNGEVKFTLTSEF
;
A
#
# COMPACT_ATOMS: atom_id res chain seq x y z
N MET A 1 8.94 12.10 25.56
CA MET A 1 9.08 11.78 24.12
C MET A 1 9.50 13.07 23.41
N LYS A 2 10.54 13.06 22.57
CA LYS A 2 10.99 14.26 21.85
C LYS A 2 9.94 14.69 20.82
N ALA A 3 9.89 15.97 20.45
CA ALA A 3 8.88 16.51 19.53
C ALA A 3 8.92 15.82 18.14
N GLU A 4 10.12 15.47 17.69
CA GLU A 4 10.39 14.74 16.45
C GLU A 4 9.75 13.35 16.46
N ALA A 5 9.84 12.65 17.60
CA ALA A 5 9.23 11.33 17.76
C ALA A 5 7.70 11.42 17.79
N ILE A 6 7.13 12.48 18.41
CA ILE A 6 5.69 12.72 18.37
C ILE A 6 5.24 12.95 16.91
N LYS A 7 5.98 13.78 16.17
CA LYS A 7 5.68 14.09 14.76
C LYS A 7 5.73 12.85 13.87
N PHE A 8 6.79 12.05 14.01
CA PHE A 8 6.93 10.77 13.30
C PHE A 8 5.75 9.83 13.60
N ILE A 9 5.35 9.70 14.88
CA ILE A 9 4.24 8.84 15.26
C ILE A 9 2.91 9.37 14.69
N SER A 10 2.66 10.67 14.75
CA SER A 10 1.40 11.26 14.29
C SER A 10 1.26 11.28 12.78
N GLU A 11 2.35 11.51 12.04
CA GLU A 11 2.32 11.71 10.59
C GLU A 11 2.61 10.43 9.80
N ILE A 12 3.29 9.45 10.40
CA ILE A 12 3.70 8.22 9.69
C ILE A 12 3.12 6.98 10.36
N VAL A 13 3.41 6.73 11.64
CA VAL A 13 3.03 5.47 12.31
C VAL A 13 1.50 5.30 12.37
N LYS A 14 0.79 6.26 12.96
CA LYS A 14 -0.67 6.15 13.13
C LYS A 14 -1.41 6.08 11.79
N PRO A 15 -1.09 6.92 10.78
CA PRO A 15 -1.72 6.80 9.47
C PRO A 15 -1.43 5.46 8.78
N TRP A 16 -0.19 4.95 8.84
CA TRP A 16 0.15 3.64 8.27
C TRP A 16 -0.64 2.52 8.95
N GLU A 17 -0.71 2.50 10.28
CA GLU A 17 -1.45 1.47 11.03
C GLU A 17 -2.97 1.53 10.77
N THR A 18 -3.51 2.74 10.66
CA THR A 18 -4.93 2.95 10.34
C THR A 18 -5.25 2.44 8.95
N LEU A 19 -4.43 2.81 7.95
CA LEU A 19 -4.58 2.36 6.58
C LEU A 19 -4.45 0.83 6.47
N ASN A 20 -3.43 0.24 7.10
CA ASN A 20 -3.24 -1.21 7.13
C ASN A 20 -4.46 -1.95 7.69
N ARG A 21 -5.07 -1.43 8.75
CA ARG A 21 -6.29 -2.00 9.33
C ARG A 21 -7.48 -1.85 8.38
N GLN A 22 -7.67 -0.69 7.76
CA GLN A 22 -8.77 -0.46 6.82
C GLN A 22 -8.68 -1.36 5.59
N LEU A 23 -7.47 -1.56 5.06
CA LEU A 23 -7.21 -2.45 3.93
C LEU A 23 -7.55 -3.92 4.23
N SER A 24 -7.62 -4.33 5.49
CA SER A 24 -8.03 -5.70 5.87
C SER A 24 -9.54 -5.97 5.71
N ALA A 25 -10.36 -4.99 5.34
CA ALA A 25 -11.78 -5.19 5.06
C ALA A 25 -12.03 -5.45 3.57
N ALA A 26 -12.98 -6.33 3.25
CA ALA A 26 -13.32 -6.78 1.88
C ALA A 26 -14.16 -5.75 1.09
N PHE A 27 -13.59 -4.57 0.87
CA PHE A 27 -14.22 -3.52 0.07
C PHE A 27 -13.95 -3.70 -1.43
N SER A 28 -14.96 -3.37 -2.24
CA SER A 28 -14.81 -3.13 -3.67
C SER A 28 -14.71 -1.62 -3.91
N MET A 29 -13.64 -1.19 -4.59
CA MET A 29 -13.37 0.23 -4.78
C MET A 29 -12.77 0.53 -6.15
N ASN A 30 -12.98 1.76 -6.60
CA ASN A 30 -12.30 2.31 -7.76
C ASN A 30 -10.78 2.16 -7.61
N PRO A 31 -10.08 1.51 -8.55
CA PRO A 31 -8.65 1.19 -8.40
C PRO A 31 -7.73 2.41 -8.24
N ALA A 32 -8.08 3.56 -8.82
CA ALA A 32 -7.19 4.73 -8.87
C ALA A 32 -7.69 5.91 -8.02
N ILE A 33 -9.00 5.97 -7.72
CA ILE A 33 -9.63 7.13 -7.08
C ILE A 33 -10.47 6.68 -5.90
N ASN A 34 -9.84 6.60 -4.73
CA ASN A 34 -10.49 6.26 -3.45
C ASN A 34 -9.71 6.87 -2.28
N ASP A 35 -10.30 6.83 -1.08
CA ASP A 35 -9.71 7.44 0.12
C ASP A 35 -8.41 6.76 0.57
N PHE A 36 -8.20 5.47 0.24
CA PHE A 36 -6.97 4.75 0.56
C PHE A 36 -5.81 5.24 -0.30
N ILE A 37 -6.04 5.55 -1.58
CA ILE A 37 -5.05 6.22 -2.45
C ILE A 37 -4.71 7.60 -1.90
N THR A 38 -5.73 8.39 -1.49
CA THR A 38 -5.50 9.71 -0.88
C THR A 38 -4.64 9.61 0.37
N THR A 39 -4.93 8.63 1.24
CA THR A 39 -4.17 8.38 2.48
C THR A 39 -2.74 7.93 2.17
N ALA A 40 -2.56 7.02 1.20
CA ALA A 40 -1.25 6.58 0.74
C ALA A 40 -0.41 7.74 0.17
N ASN A 41 -1.03 8.64 -0.59
CA ASN A 41 -0.38 9.86 -1.10
C ASN A 41 0.09 10.76 0.04
N SER A 42 -0.77 11.03 1.03
CA SER A 42 -0.38 11.83 2.21
C SER A 42 0.76 11.19 3.00
N LEU A 43 0.74 9.86 3.15
CA LEU A 43 1.80 9.12 3.84
C LEU A 43 3.13 9.18 3.08
N THR A 44 3.10 9.04 1.75
CA THR A 44 4.26 9.18 0.87
C THR A 44 4.95 10.52 1.05
N VAL A 45 4.19 11.61 0.98
CA VAL A 45 4.70 12.99 1.17
C VAL A 45 5.30 13.16 2.56
N SER A 46 4.62 12.63 3.60
CA SER A 46 5.08 12.71 4.98
C SER A 46 6.41 11.97 5.19
N ILE A 47 6.54 10.74 4.68
CA ILE A 47 7.79 9.96 4.76
C ILE A 47 8.94 10.68 4.07
N LYS A 48 8.73 11.23 2.86
CA LYS A 48 9.76 11.94 2.10
C LYS A 48 10.25 13.22 2.80
N HIS A 49 9.33 14.04 3.29
CA HIS A 49 9.67 15.40 3.75
C HIS A 49 9.91 15.50 5.25
N LEU A 50 9.58 14.48 6.05
CA LEU A 50 9.84 14.51 7.49
C LEU A 50 11.34 14.68 7.82
N PRO A 51 12.28 13.92 7.23
CA PRO A 51 13.72 14.10 7.47
C PRO A 51 14.23 15.51 7.13
N GLU A 52 13.76 16.04 6.00
CA GLU A 52 14.08 17.39 5.54
C GLU A 52 13.56 18.44 6.52
N SER A 53 12.34 18.26 7.03
CA SER A 53 11.74 19.21 7.96
C SER A 53 12.46 19.30 9.30
N ILE A 54 12.99 18.17 9.79
CA ILE A 54 13.60 18.05 11.13
C ILE A 54 15.12 18.31 11.09
N LEU A 55 15.86 17.59 10.24
CA LEU A 55 17.33 17.62 10.20
C LEU A 55 17.89 18.25 8.92
N LYS A 56 17.05 18.79 8.02
CA LYS A 56 17.46 19.34 6.72
C LYS A 56 18.21 18.33 5.85
N LEU A 57 17.94 17.04 6.06
CA LEU A 57 18.45 15.97 5.21
C LEU A 57 17.79 16.05 3.84
N LYS A 58 18.61 16.01 2.79
CA LYS A 58 18.13 16.11 1.41
C LYS A 58 17.55 14.77 0.96
N PRO A 59 16.32 14.73 0.39
CA PRO A 59 15.75 13.49 -0.13
C PRO A 59 16.66 12.79 -1.13
N GLU A 60 17.39 13.53 -1.98
CA GLU A 60 18.27 12.95 -3.01
C GLU A 60 19.45 12.18 -2.43
N ASP A 61 19.92 12.57 -1.24
CA ASP A 61 21.02 11.87 -0.56
C ASP A 61 20.49 10.61 0.14
N LEU A 62 19.32 10.72 0.77
CA LEU A 62 18.65 9.58 1.41
C LEU A 62 18.23 8.50 0.42
N SER A 63 17.76 8.86 -0.78
CA SER A 63 17.41 7.92 -1.84
C SER A 63 18.59 7.05 -2.29
N LYS A 64 19.82 7.55 -2.20
CA LYS A 64 21.02 6.75 -2.55
C LYS A 64 21.33 5.67 -1.50
N GLU A 65 20.77 5.80 -0.30
CA GLU A 65 21.07 4.92 0.83
C GLU A 65 20.00 3.84 1.04
N SER A 66 18.78 4.06 0.56
CA SER A 66 17.65 3.15 0.79
C SER A 66 16.74 3.11 -0.44
N ARG A 67 16.68 1.94 -1.08
CA ARG A 67 15.81 1.71 -2.25
C ARG A 67 14.32 1.92 -1.95
N PRO A 68 13.76 1.43 -0.82
CA PRO A 68 12.38 1.74 -0.47
C PRO A 68 12.14 3.25 -0.37
N TYR A 69 13.08 3.99 0.23
CA TYR A 69 12.98 5.43 0.34
C TYR A 69 13.09 6.12 -1.02
N GLU A 70 13.94 5.64 -1.92
CA GLU A 70 14.01 6.11 -3.31
C GLU A 70 12.65 5.98 -4.01
N ILE A 71 12.02 4.80 -3.92
CA ILE A 71 10.70 4.53 -4.49
C ILE A 71 9.64 5.48 -3.92
N ILE A 72 9.62 5.69 -2.60
CA ILE A 72 8.69 6.64 -1.95
C ILE A 72 8.98 8.07 -2.41
N SER A 73 10.25 8.44 -2.56
CA SER A 73 10.65 9.77 -3.02
C SER A 73 10.20 10.03 -4.47
N ASP A 74 10.36 9.04 -5.35
CA ASP A 74 9.94 9.08 -6.75
C ASP A 74 8.41 9.09 -6.89
N LEU A 75 7.71 8.34 -6.04
CA LEU A 75 6.27 8.40 -5.95
C LEU A 75 5.79 9.81 -5.54
N ALA A 76 6.37 10.40 -4.50
CA ALA A 76 6.00 11.77 -4.08
C ALA A 76 6.26 12.82 -5.18
N ASP A 77 7.33 12.68 -5.96
CA ASP A 77 7.57 13.55 -7.12
C ASP A 77 6.52 13.36 -8.21
N SER A 78 6.17 12.12 -8.53
CA SER A 78 5.15 11.77 -9.53
C SER A 78 3.79 12.39 -9.18
N LEU A 79 3.41 12.34 -7.89
CA LEU A 79 2.16 12.93 -7.38
C LEU A 79 2.10 14.45 -7.56
N LYS A 80 3.24 15.14 -7.52
CA LYS A 80 3.32 16.60 -7.61
C LYS A 80 3.37 17.10 -9.05
N HIS A 81 4.06 16.39 -9.92
CA HIS A 81 4.46 16.90 -11.24
C HIS A 81 3.69 16.29 -12.42
N GLY A 82 2.93 15.20 -12.20
CA GLY A 82 2.18 14.52 -13.25
C GLY A 82 3.11 13.71 -14.17
N GLU A 83 3.86 14.41 -15.02
CA GLU A 83 4.93 13.83 -15.85
C GLU A 83 6.29 14.24 -15.31
N LEU A 84 7.19 13.27 -15.14
CA LEU A 84 8.54 13.55 -14.65
C LEU A 84 9.50 13.78 -15.81
N ARG A 85 10.52 14.62 -15.59
CA ARG A 85 11.62 14.81 -16.55
C ARG A 85 12.33 13.49 -16.90
N LYS A 86 12.32 12.54 -15.97
CA LYS A 86 12.89 11.20 -16.08
C LYS A 86 11.73 10.19 -16.00
N PRO A 87 11.18 9.73 -17.15
CA PRO A 87 10.04 8.84 -17.18
C PRO A 87 10.26 7.52 -16.43
N GLU A 88 11.50 7.06 -16.32
CA GLU A 88 11.85 5.84 -15.58
C GLU A 88 11.55 5.90 -14.08
N ARG A 89 11.44 7.12 -13.53
CA ARG A 89 11.09 7.40 -12.12
C ARG A 89 9.59 7.54 -11.91
N GLU A 90 8.79 7.54 -12.97
CA GLU A 90 7.35 7.72 -12.82
C GLU A 90 6.73 6.54 -12.08
N CYS A 91 5.85 6.89 -11.16
CA CYS A 91 5.13 5.97 -10.31
C CYS A 91 3.63 6.28 -10.38
N LYS A 92 2.81 5.24 -10.32
CA LYS A 92 1.35 5.37 -10.13
C LYS A 92 0.90 4.47 -8.99
N LEU A 93 -0.12 4.90 -8.26
CA LEU A 93 -0.78 4.04 -7.29
C LEU A 93 -2.02 3.40 -7.89
N SER A 94 -2.25 2.14 -7.53
CA SER A 94 -3.48 1.42 -7.80
C SER A 94 -3.87 0.57 -6.59
N VAL A 95 -5.16 0.29 -6.42
CA VAL A 95 -5.67 -0.63 -5.39
C VAL A 95 -6.36 -1.82 -6.06
N ALA A 96 -6.09 -3.00 -5.53
CA ALA A 96 -6.81 -4.21 -5.89
C ALA A 96 -7.19 -5.04 -4.65
N SER A 97 -8.32 -5.72 -4.71
CA SER A 97 -8.69 -6.73 -3.71
C SER A 97 -7.86 -8.00 -3.94
N MET A 98 -7.02 -8.36 -2.98
CA MET A 98 -6.12 -9.50 -3.06
C MET A 98 -6.78 -10.72 -2.44
N PHE A 99 -6.85 -11.80 -3.21
CA PHE A 99 -7.40 -13.09 -2.81
C PHE A 99 -6.34 -14.17 -2.93
N GLU A 100 -6.25 -15.03 -1.94
CA GLU A 100 -5.45 -16.25 -2.03
C GLU A 100 -6.31 -17.37 -2.60
N ARG A 101 -5.75 -18.17 -3.52
CA ARG A 101 -6.37 -19.43 -3.96
C ARG A 101 -5.73 -20.65 -3.31
N ASN A 102 -6.53 -21.69 -3.09
CA ASN A 102 -6.03 -23.02 -2.71
C ASN A 102 -5.90 -23.94 -3.94
N SER A 103 -5.55 -25.21 -3.70
CA SER A 103 -5.44 -26.24 -4.74
C SER A 103 -6.77 -26.65 -5.37
N GLU A 104 -7.90 -26.33 -4.73
CA GLU A 104 -9.26 -26.63 -5.18
C GLU A 104 -9.90 -25.46 -5.95
N ALA A 105 -9.11 -24.43 -6.28
CA ALA A 105 -9.54 -23.18 -6.92
C ALA A 105 -10.58 -22.37 -6.10
N GLU A 106 -10.68 -22.65 -4.80
CA GLU A 106 -11.40 -21.79 -3.86
C GLU A 106 -10.51 -20.63 -3.45
N VAL A 107 -11.15 -19.54 -3.01
CA VAL A 107 -10.48 -18.29 -2.68
C VAL A 107 -10.82 -17.80 -1.28
N ARG A 108 -9.87 -17.11 -0.65
CA ARG A 108 -10.10 -16.30 0.55
C ARG A 108 -9.61 -14.90 0.34
N PHE A 109 -10.36 -13.92 0.83
CA PHE A 109 -9.91 -12.53 0.84
C PHE A 109 -8.72 -12.39 1.79
N LEU A 110 -7.64 -11.75 1.34
CA LEU A 110 -6.50 -11.42 2.18
C LEU A 110 -6.60 -9.98 2.68
N ARG A 111 -6.56 -9.02 1.75
CA ARG A 111 -6.65 -7.58 2.01
C ARG A 111 -6.84 -6.83 0.69
N ASN A 112 -7.13 -5.55 0.76
CA ASN A 112 -6.91 -4.64 -0.34
C ASN A 112 -5.42 -4.27 -0.40
N ARG A 113 -4.77 -4.48 -1.53
CA ARG A 113 -3.36 -4.16 -1.76
C ARG A 113 -3.26 -2.85 -2.53
N ILE A 114 -2.58 -1.87 -1.95
CA ILE A 114 -2.13 -0.68 -2.68
C ILE A 114 -0.80 -1.03 -3.34
N SER A 115 -0.72 -0.87 -4.65
CA SER A 115 0.48 -1.13 -5.44
C SER A 115 1.07 0.16 -5.96
N ILE A 116 2.41 0.24 -5.95
CA ILE A 116 3.19 1.24 -6.66
C ILE A 116 3.60 0.60 -7.99
N ASP A 117 3.03 1.08 -9.09
CA ASP A 117 3.45 0.74 -10.44
C ASP A 117 4.62 1.68 -10.81
N HIS A 118 5.85 1.22 -10.57
CA HIS A 118 7.08 2.00 -10.80
C HIS A 118 7.73 1.57 -12.12
N ASN A 119 8.05 2.53 -12.99
CA ASN A 119 8.58 2.22 -14.33
C ASN A 119 9.93 1.47 -14.31
N ASN A 120 10.85 1.82 -13.42
CA ASN A 120 12.12 1.09 -13.24
C ASN A 120 12.02 -0.20 -12.41
N TYR A 121 11.21 -0.23 -11.34
CA TYR A 121 11.22 -1.32 -10.35
C TYR A 121 10.06 -2.29 -10.45
N GLY A 122 9.11 -2.05 -11.36
CA GLY A 122 7.90 -2.83 -11.52
C GLY A 122 6.90 -2.57 -10.40
N LYS A 123 6.05 -3.55 -10.15
CA LYS A 123 4.95 -3.48 -9.19
C LYS A 123 5.42 -3.80 -7.78
N ILE A 124 5.19 -2.88 -6.85
CA ILE A 124 5.65 -2.96 -5.45
C ILE A 124 4.47 -2.80 -4.50
N ASP A 125 4.46 -3.53 -3.37
CA ASP A 125 3.47 -3.30 -2.33
C ASP A 125 3.75 -1.99 -1.59
N PHE A 126 2.82 -1.05 -1.65
CA PHE A 126 2.97 0.26 -1.02
C PHE A 126 3.12 0.15 0.50
N MET A 127 2.39 -0.74 1.16
CA MET A 127 2.42 -0.83 2.62
C MET A 127 3.77 -1.33 3.12
N GLU A 128 4.36 -2.30 2.42
CA GLU A 128 5.71 -2.81 2.70
C GLU A 128 6.77 -1.73 2.42
N CYS A 129 6.71 -1.10 1.25
CA CYS A 129 7.66 -0.07 0.87
C CYS A 129 7.61 1.15 1.81
N ALA A 130 6.41 1.59 2.21
CA ALA A 130 6.21 2.68 3.14
C ALA A 130 6.71 2.33 4.55
N MET A 131 6.50 1.08 4.98
CA MET A 131 7.00 0.57 6.25
C MET A 131 8.54 0.61 6.30
N GLU A 132 9.21 0.01 5.31
CA GLU A 132 10.67 -0.03 5.25
C GLU A 132 11.27 1.39 5.16
N SER A 133 10.65 2.27 4.38
CA SER A 133 11.05 3.67 4.26
C SER A 133 10.89 4.42 5.58
N ALA A 134 9.77 4.20 6.29
CA ALA A 134 9.51 4.82 7.58
C ALA A 134 10.51 4.36 8.65
N VAL A 135 10.86 3.07 8.68
CA VAL A 135 11.88 2.52 9.58
C VAL A 135 13.24 3.15 9.29
N PHE A 136 13.62 3.25 8.01
CA PHE A 136 14.84 3.94 7.60
C PHE A 136 14.85 5.42 8.04
N VAL A 137 13.74 6.14 7.86
CA VAL A 137 13.59 7.53 8.32
C VAL A 137 13.74 7.65 9.84
N ALA A 138 13.11 6.75 10.61
CA ALA A 138 13.24 6.73 12.07
C ALA A 138 14.70 6.55 12.50
N GLN A 139 15.44 5.66 11.84
CA GLN A 139 16.87 5.46 12.09
C GLN A 139 17.68 6.72 11.78
N LYS A 140 17.43 7.37 10.65
CA LYS A 140 18.12 8.62 10.25
C LYS A 140 17.87 9.78 11.20
N LEU A 141 16.71 9.79 11.85
CA LEU A 141 16.31 10.81 12.82
C LEU A 141 16.67 10.45 14.27
N ASP A 142 17.31 9.30 14.52
CA ASP A 142 17.55 8.73 15.85
C ASP A 142 16.25 8.66 16.70
N ILE A 143 15.13 8.33 16.05
CA ILE A 143 13.84 8.15 16.71
C ILE A 143 13.75 6.71 17.21
N ARG A 144 13.86 6.54 18.52
CA ARG A 144 13.65 5.25 19.19
C ARG A 144 12.16 5.01 19.35
N THR A 145 11.66 4.00 18.66
CA THR A 145 10.27 3.56 18.69
C THR A 145 10.22 2.04 18.85
N ASN A 146 9.23 1.54 19.58
CA ASN A 146 8.92 0.11 19.69
C ASN A 146 7.95 -0.35 18.59
N TRP A 147 7.75 0.47 17.56
CA TRP A 147 6.90 0.15 16.44
C TRP A 147 7.47 -1.04 15.67
N ASN A 148 6.71 -2.14 15.68
CA ASN A 148 7.01 -3.37 14.95
C ASN A 148 5.86 -3.63 13.96
N PRO A 149 5.84 -2.89 12.83
CA PRO A 149 4.75 -2.96 11.88
C PRO A 149 4.62 -4.36 11.27
N GLN A 150 3.38 -4.84 11.15
CA GLN A 150 3.05 -6.06 10.45
C GLN A 150 1.86 -5.80 9.53
N ILE A 151 1.99 -6.21 8.27
CA ILE A 151 0.89 -6.11 7.30
C ILE A 151 -0.19 -7.13 7.65
N PHE A 152 -1.44 -6.69 7.73
CA PHE A 152 -2.56 -7.57 8.05
C PHE A 152 -3.07 -8.28 6.80
N ASN A 153 -2.93 -9.61 6.78
CA ASN A 153 -3.64 -10.47 5.84
C ASN A 153 -4.68 -11.28 6.61
N ASN A 154 -5.90 -11.36 6.09
CA ASN A 154 -6.93 -12.20 6.67
C ASN A 154 -6.59 -13.69 6.53
N THR A 155 -6.98 -14.47 7.53
CA THR A 155 -6.82 -15.93 7.57
C THR A 155 -8.17 -16.64 7.53
N GLY A 156 -9.14 -16.04 6.84
CA GLY A 156 -10.48 -16.61 6.69
C GLY A 156 -10.46 -17.96 5.96
N GLU A 157 -11.63 -18.59 5.94
CA GLU A 157 -11.82 -19.84 5.21
C GLU A 157 -11.78 -19.61 3.70
N PHE A 158 -11.25 -20.60 2.97
CA PHE A 158 -11.41 -20.65 1.53
C PHE A 158 -12.88 -20.94 1.19
N SER A 159 -13.34 -20.35 0.10
CA SER A 159 -14.69 -20.59 -0.41
C SER A 159 -14.71 -20.45 -1.92
N ASN A 160 -15.71 -21.05 -2.54
CA ASN A 160 -16.01 -20.85 -3.96
C ASN A 160 -16.73 -19.52 -4.25
N GLU A 161 -16.74 -18.56 -3.31
CA GLU A 161 -17.46 -17.29 -3.46
C GLU A 161 -16.58 -16.08 -3.09
N ILE A 162 -16.48 -15.12 -4.01
CA ILE A 162 -15.94 -13.79 -3.72
C ILE A 162 -17.11 -12.89 -3.31
N LYS A 163 -17.08 -12.42 -2.06
CA LYS A 163 -18.01 -11.41 -1.55
C LYS A 163 -17.28 -10.10 -1.34
N VAL A 164 -17.73 -9.07 -2.02
CA VAL A 164 -17.19 -7.72 -1.87
C VAL A 164 -18.31 -6.70 -1.72
N HIS A 165 -18.00 -5.61 -1.02
CA HIS A 165 -18.94 -4.55 -0.75
C HIS A 165 -18.43 -3.22 -1.30
N ALA A 166 -19.17 -2.62 -2.23
CA ALA A 166 -18.93 -1.28 -2.71
C ALA A 166 -19.74 -0.29 -1.87
N THR A 167 -19.06 0.64 -1.21
CA THR A 167 -19.68 1.69 -0.38
C THR A 167 -19.19 3.08 -0.75
N ARG A 168 -20.07 4.09 -0.61
CA ARG A 168 -19.73 5.52 -0.67
C ARG A 168 -18.82 5.98 0.48
N GLN A 169 -18.59 5.15 1.51
CA GLN A 169 -17.76 5.49 2.67
C GLN A 169 -16.30 5.81 2.30
N HIS A 170 -15.76 5.22 1.23
CA HIS A 170 -14.35 5.30 0.87
C HIS A 170 -14.08 5.78 -0.57
N GLN A 171 -15.12 6.22 -1.27
CA GLN A 171 -15.03 6.69 -2.66
C GLN A 171 -16.31 7.48 -3.03
N VAL A 172 -16.18 8.45 -3.93
CA VAL A 172 -17.31 9.28 -4.39
C VAL A 172 -18.16 8.55 -5.43
N ALA A 173 -17.53 7.75 -6.29
CA ALA A 173 -18.21 6.99 -7.33
C ALA A 173 -17.51 5.63 -7.52
N TRP A 174 -18.31 4.58 -7.66
CA TRP A 174 -17.82 3.25 -8.01
C TRP A 174 -17.86 3.07 -9.53
N THR A 175 -16.68 2.94 -10.15
CA THR A 175 -16.54 2.74 -11.61
C THR A 175 -16.06 1.33 -11.96
N GLY A 176 -15.65 0.56 -10.97
CA GLY A 176 -15.11 -0.78 -11.14
C GLY A 176 -14.23 -1.16 -9.96
N MET A 177 -13.65 -2.36 -10.05
CA MET A 177 -12.67 -2.86 -9.10
C MET A 177 -11.60 -3.65 -9.82
N SER A 178 -10.43 -3.72 -9.20
CA SER A 178 -9.38 -4.66 -9.58
C SER A 178 -9.29 -5.74 -8.51
N PHE A 179 -8.99 -6.96 -8.92
CA PHE A 179 -8.64 -8.03 -7.99
C PHE A 179 -7.36 -8.72 -8.45
N GLU A 180 -6.72 -9.37 -7.50
CA GLU A 180 -5.49 -10.10 -7.70
C GLU A 180 -5.65 -11.46 -7.05
N ILE A 181 -5.35 -12.51 -7.81
CA ILE A 181 -5.34 -13.87 -7.28
C ILE A 181 -3.88 -14.23 -7.03
N VAL A 182 -3.62 -14.70 -5.81
CA VAL A 182 -2.29 -15.09 -5.38
C VAL A 182 -2.27 -16.48 -4.77
N GLN A 183 -1.09 -17.07 -4.66
CA GLN A 183 -0.85 -18.29 -3.91
C GLN A 183 0.41 -18.14 -3.07
N LEU A 184 0.43 -18.76 -1.89
CA LEU A 184 1.63 -18.84 -1.06
C LEU A 184 2.61 -19.84 -1.67
N ASN A 185 3.83 -19.39 -1.98
CA ASN A 185 4.89 -20.24 -2.50
C ASN A 185 5.70 -20.94 -1.38
N SER A 186 6.69 -21.76 -1.75
CA SER A 186 7.53 -22.51 -0.81
C SER A 186 8.33 -21.62 0.15
N ASP A 187 8.58 -20.36 -0.22
CA ASP A 187 9.32 -19.39 0.57
C ASP A 187 8.41 -18.57 1.50
N GLY A 188 7.12 -18.90 1.55
CA GLY A 188 6.13 -18.17 2.34
C GLY A 188 5.78 -16.79 1.77
N LYS A 189 5.99 -16.57 0.47
CA LYS A 189 5.65 -15.33 -0.24
C LYS A 189 4.45 -15.53 -1.16
N TYR A 190 3.63 -14.49 -1.29
CA TYR A 190 2.53 -14.51 -2.23
C TYR A 190 3.02 -14.18 -3.64
N GLU A 191 2.70 -15.05 -4.60
CA GLU A 191 2.93 -14.82 -6.03
C GLU A 191 1.60 -14.71 -6.78
N ASN A 192 1.54 -13.88 -7.83
CA ASN A 192 0.33 -13.78 -8.65
C ASN A 192 0.15 -15.04 -9.50
N VAL A 193 -1.07 -15.54 -9.55
CA VAL A 193 -1.44 -16.77 -10.26
C VAL A 193 -2.81 -16.57 -10.91
N ASP A 194 -3.12 -17.41 -11.89
CA ASP A 194 -4.49 -17.50 -12.41
C ASP A 194 -5.40 -18.21 -11.41
N LEU A 195 -6.71 -17.90 -11.46
CA LEU A 195 -7.71 -18.57 -10.63
C LEU A 195 -7.77 -20.09 -10.88
N ASN A 196 -7.62 -20.51 -12.15
CA ASN A 196 -7.70 -21.90 -12.58
C ASN A 196 -8.96 -22.64 -12.12
N GLY A 197 -10.10 -21.95 -12.12
CA GLY A 197 -11.42 -22.49 -11.76
C GLY A 197 -12.53 -21.45 -11.89
N GLU A 198 -13.72 -21.78 -11.39
CA GLU A 198 -14.87 -20.87 -11.36
C GLU A 198 -15.21 -20.54 -9.90
N VAL A 199 -15.39 -19.25 -9.61
CA VAL A 199 -15.89 -18.77 -8.32
C VAL A 199 -17.11 -17.89 -8.54
N LYS A 200 -18.09 -18.02 -7.65
CA LYS A 200 -19.25 -17.14 -7.64
C LYS A 200 -18.82 -15.75 -7.17
N PHE A 201 -19.12 -14.73 -7.96
CA PHE A 201 -18.84 -13.36 -7.58
C PHE A 201 -20.12 -12.65 -7.12
N THR A 202 -20.12 -12.14 -5.89
CA THR A 202 -21.22 -11.39 -5.29
C THR A 202 -20.74 -10.00 -4.91
N LEU A 203 -21.22 -9.00 -5.63
CA LEU A 203 -21.04 -7.58 -5.31
C LEU A 203 -22.31 -7.05 -4.65
N THR A 204 -22.16 -6.51 -3.44
CA THR A 204 -23.18 -5.67 -2.81
C THR A 204 -22.78 -4.21 -2.95
N SER A 205 -23.76 -3.32 -3.07
CA SER A 205 -23.52 -1.90 -3.34
C SER A 205 -24.44 -1.02 -2.51
N GLU A 206 -23.86 -0.03 -1.84
CA GLU A 206 -24.53 1.11 -1.20
C GLU A 206 -24.11 2.41 -1.90
N PHE A 207 -24.50 2.51 -3.18
CA PHE A 207 -24.29 3.68 -4.04
C PHE A 207 -25.58 4.29 -4.53
#